data_AF-A0A926JE01-F1
#
_entry.id   AF-A0A926JE01-F1
#
_cell.length_a   1.000
_cell.length_b   1.000
_cell.length_c   1.000
_cell.angle_alpha   90.00
_cell.angle_beta   90.00
_cell.angle_gamma   90.00
#
_symmetry.space_group_name_H-M   'P 1'
#
loop_
_entity.id
_entity.type
_entity.pdbx_description
1 polymer ?
#
loop_
_entity_poly.entity_id
_entity_poly.type
_entity_poly.pdbx_seq_one_letter_code
_entity_poly.pdbx_strand_id
1 'polypeptide(L)'
;MGSYTHVDAEVVAACVANLPSSLGGLRMAIRIAELARAGMTPDWLPGAVPRCVPAEMKRNQHGTRSITVPVGAARVLLHGKWRMVELRACPVTWSQHPDQIAAAHRHYEHWWRALDWVRDGLLARGMLSEITATEAIPKRRPWR
;
A
#
# COMPACT_ATOMS: atom_id res chain seq x y z
N MET A 1 -10.30 40.43 10.32
CA MET A 1 -11.42 39.47 10.20
C MET A 1 -10.92 38.12 10.68
N GLY A 2 -11.04 37.83 11.97
CA GLY A 2 -10.72 36.51 12.50
C GLY A 2 -11.84 35.55 12.12
N SER A 3 -11.52 34.53 11.34
CA SER A 3 -12.44 33.43 11.07
C SER A 3 -12.73 32.72 12.40
N TYR A 4 -13.99 32.72 12.82
CA TYR A 4 -14.43 31.93 13.97
C TYR A 4 -14.25 30.45 13.62
N THR A 5 -13.31 29.80 14.31
CA THR A 5 -13.14 28.35 14.23
C THR A 5 -13.97 27.74 15.35
N HIS A 6 -14.76 26.72 15.03
CA HIS A 6 -15.59 26.05 16.02
C HIS A 6 -14.71 25.39 17.11
N VAL A 7 -15.11 25.48 18.38
CA VAL A 7 -14.33 24.96 19.51
C VAL A 7 -14.01 23.48 19.35
N ASP A 8 -14.99 22.66 18.98
CA ASP A 8 -14.76 21.23 18.68
C ASP A 8 -13.76 21.00 17.54
N ALA A 9 -13.69 21.90 16.54
CA ALA A 9 -12.71 21.78 15.47
C ALA A 9 -11.28 22.07 15.98
N GLU A 10 -11.12 23.01 16.91
CA GLU A 10 -9.84 23.24 17.60
C GLU A 10 -9.44 22.03 18.46
N VAL A 11 -10.38 21.42 19.18
CA VAL A 11 -10.15 20.20 19.96
C VAL A 11 -9.69 19.04 19.09
N VAL A 12 -10.37 18.82 17.95
CA VAL A 12 -9.99 17.79 16.98
C VAL A 12 -8.61 18.07 16.41
N ALA A 13 -8.33 19.32 16.01
CA ALA A 13 -7.02 19.71 15.50
C ALA A 13 -5.91 19.49 16.54
N ALA A 14 -6.15 19.85 17.81
CA ALA A 14 -5.21 19.64 18.90
C ALA A 14 -4.97 18.16 19.19
N CYS A 15 -6.02 17.32 19.15
CA CYS A 15 -5.89 15.87 19.32
C CYS A 15 -5.03 15.27 18.20
N VAL A 16 -5.32 15.61 16.95
CA VAL A 16 -4.56 15.14 15.78
C VAL A 16 -3.11 15.64 15.81
N ALA A 17 -2.87 16.89 16.22
CA ALA A 17 -1.52 17.47 16.30
C ALA A 17 -0.65 16.84 17.39
N ASN A 18 -1.25 16.30 18.46
CA ASN A 18 -0.56 15.66 19.59
C ASN A 18 -0.26 14.17 19.37
N LEU A 19 -0.36 13.67 18.14
CA LEU A 19 -0.08 12.29 17.82
C LEU A 19 1.35 11.90 18.27
N PRO A 20 1.55 10.80 19.03
CA PRO A 20 2.86 10.43 19.51
C PRO A 20 3.78 10.00 18.36
N SER A 21 5.09 10.21 18.51
CA SER A 21 6.09 9.83 17.50
C SER A 21 6.10 8.32 17.20
N SER A 22 5.73 7.48 18.17
CA SER A 22 5.57 6.02 17.98
C SER A 22 4.44 5.65 17.02
N LEU A 23 3.50 6.56 16.76
CA LEU A 23 2.41 6.43 15.79
C LEU A 23 2.64 7.30 14.55
N GLY A 24 3.88 7.76 14.33
CA GLY A 24 4.28 8.54 13.16
C GLY A 24 4.23 10.05 13.33
N GLY A 25 3.81 10.55 14.50
CA GLY A 25 3.85 11.97 14.86
C GLY A 25 3.21 12.90 13.84
N LEU A 26 3.84 14.08 13.63
CA LEU A 26 3.33 15.12 12.74
C LEU A 26 3.09 14.64 11.29
N ARG A 27 3.95 13.78 10.75
CA ARG A 27 3.79 13.24 9.39
C ARG A 27 2.51 12.41 9.27
N MET A 28 2.21 11.60 10.28
CA MET A 28 0.99 10.81 10.31
C MET A 28 -0.24 11.69 10.58
N ALA A 29 -0.13 12.69 11.45
CA ALA A 29 -1.18 13.67 11.71
C ALA A 29 -1.63 14.39 10.41
N ILE A 30 -0.67 14.89 9.62
CA ILE A 30 -0.94 15.48 8.30
C ILE A 30 -1.64 14.46 7.40
N ARG A 31 -1.13 13.23 7.34
CA ARG A 31 -1.70 12.17 6.50
C ARG A 31 -3.15 11.83 6.88
N ILE A 32 -3.46 11.78 8.18
CA ILE A 32 -4.83 11.61 8.68
C ILE A 32 -5.71 12.77 8.21
N ALA A 33 -5.27 14.01 8.39
CA ALA A 33 -6.04 15.19 7.99
C ALA A 33 -6.32 15.24 6.48
N GLU A 34 -5.32 14.89 5.65
CA GLU A 34 -5.47 14.80 4.20
C GLU A 34 -6.48 13.73 3.78
N LEU A 35 -6.35 12.52 4.33
CA LEU A 35 -7.23 11.40 4.01
C LEU A 35 -8.66 11.64 4.50
N ALA A 36 -8.83 12.22 5.69
CA ALA A 36 -10.13 12.60 6.23
C ALA A 36 -10.80 13.66 5.35
N ARG A 37 -10.06 14.69 4.91
CA ARG A 37 -10.57 15.70 3.98
C ARG A 37 -11.02 15.10 2.65
N ALA A 38 -10.32 14.07 2.16
CA ALA A 38 -10.66 13.38 0.94
C ALA A 38 -11.76 12.31 1.10
N GLY A 39 -12.13 11.96 2.34
CA GLY A 39 -13.01 10.81 2.60
C GLY A 39 -12.40 9.46 2.18
N MET A 40 -11.07 9.34 2.24
CA MET A 40 -10.32 8.20 1.75
C MET A 40 -9.57 7.47 2.87
N THR A 41 -9.13 6.25 2.59
CA THR A 41 -8.16 5.52 3.40
C THR A 41 -6.85 5.34 2.61
N PRO A 42 -5.73 5.00 3.26
CA PRO A 42 -4.52 4.63 2.53
C PRO A 42 -4.83 3.49 1.54
N ASP A 43 -4.21 3.53 0.37
CA ASP A 43 -4.29 2.42 -0.57
C ASP A 43 -3.56 1.21 0.03
N TRP A 44 -4.33 0.17 0.32
CA TRP A 44 -3.86 -1.11 0.83
C TRP A 44 -3.71 -2.15 -0.27
N LEU A 45 -3.86 -1.74 -1.54
CA LEU A 45 -3.82 -2.58 -2.74
C LEU A 45 -4.96 -3.62 -2.80
N PRO A 46 -6.22 -3.16 -2.91
CA PRO A 46 -7.37 -4.05 -3.01
C PRO A 46 -7.29 -5.02 -4.18
N GLY A 47 -7.48 -6.30 -3.90
CA GLY A 47 -7.46 -7.37 -4.91
C GLY A 47 -6.07 -7.65 -5.49
N ALA A 48 -5.00 -7.14 -4.88
CA ALA A 48 -3.66 -7.38 -5.36
C ALA A 48 -3.25 -8.84 -5.20
N VAL A 49 -2.83 -9.46 -6.30
CA VAL A 49 -2.39 -10.85 -6.36
C VAL A 49 -1.03 -10.87 -7.05
N PRO A 50 0.04 -11.29 -6.36
CA PRO A 50 1.35 -11.45 -6.98
C PRO A 50 1.29 -12.39 -8.17
N ARG A 51 1.78 -11.94 -9.33
CA ARG A 51 1.90 -12.78 -10.53
C ARG A 51 3.31 -12.76 -11.08
N CYS A 52 3.87 -13.94 -11.33
CA CYS A 52 5.12 -14.08 -12.07
C CYS A 52 4.80 -13.83 -13.55
N VAL A 53 5.34 -12.75 -14.11
CA VAL A 53 5.09 -12.32 -15.49
C VAL A 53 6.42 -12.14 -16.21
N PRO A 54 6.46 -12.25 -17.55
CA PRO A 54 7.66 -11.92 -18.31
C PRO A 54 8.13 -10.49 -17.99
N ALA A 55 9.42 -10.32 -17.77
CA ALA A 55 10.00 -9.01 -17.47
C ALA A 55 9.86 -8.06 -18.68
N GLU A 56 9.89 -8.61 -19.89
CA GLU A 56 9.73 -7.84 -21.12
C GLU A 56 8.95 -8.63 -22.17
N MET A 57 8.09 -7.90 -22.90
CA MET A 57 7.25 -8.41 -23.99
C MET A 57 7.57 -7.66 -25.28
N LYS A 58 7.73 -8.37 -26.39
CA LYS A 58 7.95 -7.82 -27.73
C LYS A 58 6.76 -8.13 -28.63
N ARG A 59 6.37 -7.18 -29.48
CA ARG A 59 5.33 -7.36 -30.50
C ARG A 59 5.95 -7.64 -31.87
N ASN A 60 5.39 -8.58 -32.61
CA ASN A 60 5.69 -8.83 -34.02
C ASN A 60 4.39 -9.03 -34.83
N GLN A 61 4.51 -9.33 -36.12
CA GLN A 61 3.38 -9.58 -37.02
C GLN A 61 2.45 -10.74 -36.58
N HIS A 62 2.91 -11.61 -35.67
CA HIS A 62 2.16 -12.74 -35.11
C HIS A 62 1.66 -12.49 -33.68
N GLY A 63 1.76 -11.26 -33.18
CA GLY A 63 1.27 -10.85 -31.86
C GLY A 63 2.39 -10.56 -30.84
N THR A 64 2.03 -10.63 -29.56
CA THR A 64 2.94 -10.33 -28.44
C THR A 64 3.59 -11.62 -27.94
N ARG A 65 4.92 -11.61 -27.79
CA ARG A 65 5.70 -12.71 -27.21
C ARG A 65 6.63 -12.20 -26.13
N SER A 66 6.96 -13.06 -25.17
CA SER A 66 7.99 -12.77 -24.18
C SER A 66 9.39 -12.78 -24.79
N ILE A 67 10.27 -11.95 -24.25
CA ILE A 67 11.68 -11.95 -24.64
C ILE A 67 12.39 -13.16 -24.03
N THR A 68 13.34 -13.72 -24.77
CA THR A 68 14.25 -14.76 -24.29
C THR A 68 15.69 -14.29 -24.41
N VAL A 69 16.49 -14.59 -23.39
CA VAL A 69 17.93 -14.26 -23.32
C VAL A 69 18.75 -15.55 -23.21
N PRO A 70 19.96 -15.60 -23.79
CA PRO A 70 20.87 -16.73 -23.58
C PRO A 70 21.31 -16.78 -22.12
N VAL A 71 21.30 -17.97 -21.52
CA VAL A 71 21.71 -18.21 -20.13
C VAL A 71 22.84 -19.24 -19.99
N GLY A 72 23.24 -19.87 -21.10
CA GLY A 72 24.35 -20.83 -21.11
C GLY A 72 24.32 -21.71 -22.36
N ALA A 73 25.08 -22.79 -22.33
CA ALA A 73 25.03 -23.83 -23.35
C ALA A 73 25.02 -25.22 -22.69
N ALA A 74 24.26 -26.15 -23.25
CA ALA A 74 24.19 -27.52 -22.78
C ALA A 74 24.57 -28.49 -23.89
N ARG A 75 25.24 -29.57 -23.50
CA ARG A 75 25.49 -30.71 -24.37
C ARG A 75 24.26 -31.63 -24.31
N VAL A 76 23.53 -31.73 -25.42
CA VAL A 76 22.32 -32.57 -25.52
C VAL A 76 22.50 -33.65 -26.58
N LEU A 77 21.91 -34.81 -26.35
CA LEU A 77 21.87 -35.90 -27.31
C LEU A 77 20.65 -35.70 -28.23
N LEU A 78 20.89 -35.33 -29.49
CA LEU A 78 19.83 -35.14 -30.48
C LEU A 78 20.04 -36.13 -31.62
N HIS A 79 19.05 -36.99 -31.87
CA HIS A 79 19.12 -38.04 -32.91
C HIS A 79 20.43 -38.86 -32.85
N GLY A 80 20.83 -39.32 -31.64
CA GLY A 80 22.01 -40.15 -31.44
C GLY A 80 23.37 -39.43 -31.55
N LYS A 81 23.39 -38.12 -31.80
CA LYS A 81 24.62 -37.31 -31.85
C LYS A 81 24.63 -36.25 -30.76
N TRP A 82 25.78 -36.11 -30.12
CA TRP A 82 26.01 -35.04 -29.15
C TRP A 82 26.16 -33.70 -29.84
N ARG A 83 25.37 -32.71 -29.40
CA ARG A 83 25.44 -31.33 -29.90
C ARG A 83 25.48 -30.35 -28.73
N MET A 84 26.22 -29.26 -28.91
CA MET A 84 26.12 -28.09 -28.03
C MET A 84 24.97 -27.22 -28.50
N VAL A 85 24.06 -26.87 -27.59
CA VAL A 85 22.89 -26.03 -27.86
C VAL A 85 22.88 -24.87 -26.86
N GLU A 86 22.60 -23.66 -27.35
CA GLU A 86 22.40 -22.49 -26.50
C GLU A 86 21.11 -22.65 -25.67
N LEU A 87 21.25 -22.54 -24.35
CA LEU A 87 20.13 -22.46 -23.44
C LEU A 87 19.61 -21.03 -23.41
N ARG A 88 18.30 -20.87 -23.59
CA ARG A 88 17.62 -19.58 -23.50
C ARG A 88 16.56 -19.62 -22.40
N ALA A 89 16.45 -18.54 -21.65
CA ALA A 89 15.42 -18.38 -20.64
C ALA A 89 14.62 -17.09 -20.87
N CYS A 90 13.39 -17.07 -20.38
CA CYS A 90 12.59 -15.84 -20.31
C CYS A 90 12.83 -15.19 -18.94
N PRO A 91 13.42 -13.97 -18.88
CA PRO A 91 13.46 -13.22 -17.64
C PRO A 91 12.04 -12.92 -17.16
N VAL A 92 11.81 -13.10 -15.86
CA VAL A 92 10.49 -12.86 -15.23
C VAL A 92 10.62 -11.84 -14.11
N THR A 93 9.51 -11.18 -13.81
CA THR A 93 9.34 -10.26 -12.68
C THR A 93 8.00 -10.53 -11.98
N TRP A 94 7.83 -10.03 -10.77
CA TRP A 94 6.55 -10.09 -10.06
C TRP A 94 5.74 -8.82 -10.35
N SER A 95 4.60 -8.99 -11.01
CA SER A 95 3.56 -7.96 -11.06
C SER A 95 2.89 -7.87 -9.69
N GLN A 96 2.83 -6.65 -9.14
CA GLN A 96 2.50 -6.36 -7.73
C GLN A 96 3.36 -7.18 -6.78
N HIS A 97 4.57 -6.67 -6.52
CA HIS A 97 5.57 -7.39 -5.75
C HIS A 97 5.01 -7.72 -4.34
N PRO A 98 5.20 -8.94 -3.81
CA PRO A 98 4.74 -9.31 -2.47
C PRO A 98 5.15 -8.30 -1.39
N ASP A 99 6.36 -7.75 -1.50
CA ASP A 99 6.86 -6.73 -0.57
C ASP A 99 6.12 -5.40 -0.67
N GLN A 100 5.65 -5.01 -1.87
CA GLN A 100 4.83 -3.80 -2.04
C GLN A 100 3.47 -3.98 -1.37
N ILE A 101 2.85 -5.16 -1.52
CA ILE A 101 1.59 -5.50 -0.85
C ILE A 101 1.79 -5.49 0.67
N ALA A 102 2.84 -6.16 1.17
CA ALA A 102 3.14 -6.18 2.58
C ALA A 102 3.43 -4.78 3.15
N ALA A 103 4.13 -3.92 2.40
CA ALA A 103 4.37 -2.54 2.80
C ALA A 103 3.07 -1.72 2.85
N ALA A 104 2.19 -1.86 1.85
CA ALA A 104 0.89 -1.21 1.82
C ALA A 104 0.03 -1.60 3.04
N HIS A 105 -0.01 -2.90 3.37
CA HIS A 105 -0.70 -3.39 4.56
C HIS A 105 -0.11 -2.80 5.86
N ARG A 106 1.22 -2.75 6.01
CA ARG A 106 1.86 -2.14 7.18
C ARG A 106 1.57 -0.65 7.31
N HIS A 107 1.60 0.08 6.20
CA HIS A 107 1.26 1.50 6.18
C HIS A 107 -0.20 1.74 6.57
N TYR A 108 -1.11 0.92 6.04
CA TYR A 108 -2.52 0.96 6.43
C TYR A 108 -2.70 0.67 7.92
N GLU A 109 -2.09 -0.40 8.45
CA GLU A 109 -2.20 -0.72 9.88
C GLU A 109 -1.63 0.39 10.77
N HIS A 110 -0.53 1.02 10.37
CA HIS A 110 0.08 2.11 11.12
C HIS A 110 -0.84 3.35 11.15
N TRP A 111 -1.39 3.73 10.00
CA TRP A 111 -2.39 4.80 9.91
C TRP A 111 -3.64 4.47 10.72
N TRP A 112 -4.12 3.22 10.67
CA TRP A 112 -5.29 2.79 11.42
C TRP A 112 -5.08 2.92 12.93
N ARG A 113 -3.92 2.48 13.46
CA ARG A 113 -3.59 2.64 14.89
C ARG A 113 -3.50 4.11 15.32
N ALA A 114 -2.99 4.97 14.44
CA ALA A 114 -2.95 6.41 14.69
C ALA A 114 -4.35 7.02 14.72
N LEU A 115 -5.23 6.62 13.80
CA LEU A 115 -6.63 7.06 13.78
C LEU A 115 -7.41 6.55 15.00
N ASP A 116 -7.19 5.30 15.40
CA ASP A 116 -7.74 4.66 16.59
C ASP A 116 -7.33 5.44 17.86
N TRP A 117 -6.06 5.84 17.95
CA TRP A 117 -5.57 6.68 19.05
C TRP A 117 -6.24 8.06 19.09
N VAL A 118 -6.45 8.71 17.93
CA VAL A 118 -7.19 9.98 17.87
C VAL A 118 -8.63 9.78 18.31
N ARG A 119 -9.30 8.72 17.82
CA ARG A 119 -10.68 8.39 18.21
C ARG A 119 -10.78 8.20 19.72
N ASP A 120 -9.90 7.37 20.30
CA ASP A 120 -9.87 7.12 21.73
C ASP A 120 -9.62 8.43 22.50
N GLY A 121 -8.72 9.28 22.02
CA GLY A 121 -8.50 10.62 22.57
C GLY A 121 -9.77 11.47 22.58
N LEU A 122 -10.52 11.51 21.48
CA LEU A 122 -11.77 12.27 21.38
C LEU A 122 -12.89 11.71 22.25
N LEU A 123 -13.00 10.38 22.35
CA LEU A 123 -14.00 9.70 23.19
C LEU A 123 -13.66 9.80 24.68
N ALA A 124 -12.37 9.79 25.04
CA ALA A 124 -11.92 9.61 26.42
C ALA A 124 -12.26 10.73 27.40
N ARG A 125 -12.89 11.83 27.00
CA ARG A 125 -13.15 12.97 27.90
C ARG A 125 -14.38 13.82 27.59
N GLY A 126 -15.30 13.38 26.72
CA GLY A 126 -16.44 14.22 26.33
C GLY A 126 -16.02 15.64 25.92
N MET A 127 -14.85 15.77 25.28
CA MET A 127 -14.20 17.05 25.00
C MET A 127 -14.89 17.84 23.89
N LEU A 128 -15.83 17.21 23.21
CA LEU A 128 -16.63 17.82 22.16
C LEU A 128 -17.96 18.24 22.77
N SER A 129 -18.30 19.51 22.62
CA SER A 129 -19.52 20.09 23.20
C SER A 129 -20.74 19.96 22.29
N GLU A 130 -20.55 20.02 20.97
CA GLU A 130 -21.63 20.02 19.98
C GLU A 130 -21.59 18.78 19.07
N ILE A 131 -20.40 18.30 18.75
CA ILE A 131 -20.19 17.13 17.89
C ILE A 131 -20.04 15.87 18.73
N THR A 132 -20.73 14.80 18.38
CA THR A 132 -20.52 13.49 19.02
C THR A 132 -19.62 12.61 18.15
N ALA A 133 -18.46 12.24 18.69
CA ALA A 133 -17.61 11.23 18.06
C ALA A 133 -18.25 9.84 18.19
N THR A 134 -18.21 9.06 17.12
CA THR A 134 -18.71 7.68 17.12
C THR A 134 -17.56 6.68 17.20
N GLU A 135 -17.87 5.45 17.56
CA GLU A 135 -16.88 4.35 17.54
C GLU A 135 -16.55 3.87 16.12
N ALA A 136 -17.30 4.32 15.11
CA ALA A 136 -17.16 3.88 13.73
C ALA A 136 -15.84 4.36 13.12
N ILE A 137 -14.97 3.42 12.79
CA ILE A 137 -13.74 3.64 12.02
C ILE A 137 -13.61 2.56 10.93
N PRO A 138 -12.79 2.80 9.88
CA PRO A 138 -12.58 1.82 8.82
C PRO A 138 -12.11 0.46 9.35
N LYS A 139 -12.36 -0.61 8.59
CA LYS A 139 -11.93 -1.97 8.95
C LYS A 139 -10.42 -2.02 9.17
N ARG A 140 -9.97 -2.63 10.28
CA ARG A 140 -8.53 -2.72 10.62
C ARG A 140 -7.68 -3.47 9.60
N ARG A 141 -8.25 -4.49 8.96
CA ARG A 141 -7.59 -5.35 7.97
C ARG A 141 -8.54 -5.61 6.80
N PRO A 142 -8.71 -4.65 5.88
CA PRO A 142 -9.66 -4.76 4.78
C PRO A 142 -9.29 -5.81 3.72
N TRP A 143 -8.03 -6.28 3.71
CA TRP A 143 -7.54 -7.35 2.83
C TRP A 143 -7.81 -8.78 3.35
N ARG A 144 -8.54 -8.93 4.45
CA ARG A 144 -8.95 -10.24 5.00
C ARG A 144 -10.42 -10.52 4.74
#